data_AF-A0A399NNW5-F1
#
_entry.id   AF-A0A399NNW5-F1
#
_cell.length_a   1.000
_cell.length_b   1.000
_cell.length_c   1.000
_cell.angle_alpha   90.00
_cell.angle_beta   90.00
_cell.angle_gamma   90.00
#
_symmetry.space_group_name_H-M   'P 1'
#
loop_
_entity.id
_entity.type
_entity.pdbx_description
1 polymer ?
#
loop_
_entity_poly.entity_id
_entity_poly.type
_entity_poly.pdbx_seq_one_letter_code
_entity_poly.pdbx_strand_id
1 'polypeptide(L)'
;EGTRAHVATRAEAMAADWYGPVREGVAARIGDVVVATRALIAYYDGRPRDQGARRMVGQHGSSSDEERLVPLIRAGAFARG
;
A
#
# COMPACT_ATOMS: atom_id res chain seq x y z
N GLU A 1 -6.02 -11.77 12.82
CA GLU A 1 -5.91 -10.61 11.90
C GLU A 1 -5.61 -9.26 12.56
N GLY A 2 -6.15 -8.90 13.73
CA GLY A 2 -5.94 -7.54 14.30
C GLY A 2 -4.48 -7.08 14.52
N THR A 3 -3.54 -8.02 14.70
CA THR A 3 -2.08 -7.73 14.81
C THR A 3 -1.34 -7.88 13.48
N ARG A 4 -1.94 -8.50 12.47
CA ARG A 4 -1.29 -8.91 11.21
C ARG A 4 -1.60 -7.97 10.06
N ALA A 5 -2.75 -7.29 10.07
CA ALA A 5 -3.16 -6.38 9.02
C ALA A 5 -4.10 -5.29 9.57
N HIS A 6 -4.09 -4.14 8.91
CA HIS A 6 -5.22 -3.22 8.92
C HIS A 6 -6.21 -3.70 7.86
N VAL A 7 -7.45 -3.91 8.29
CA VAL A 7 -8.57 -4.23 7.38
C VAL A 7 -9.57 -3.10 7.50
N ALA A 8 -9.88 -2.47 6.38
CA ALA A 8 -10.76 -1.31 6.32
C ALA A 8 -11.64 -1.39 5.08
N THR A 9 -12.82 -0.79 5.15
CA THR A 9 -13.62 -0.49 3.97
C THR A 9 -12.93 0.60 3.13
N ARG A 10 -13.32 0.72 1.87
CA ARG A 10 -12.90 1.83 1.00
C ARG A 10 -13.06 3.20 1.67
N ALA A 11 -14.23 3.45 2.26
CA ALA A 11 -14.56 4.74 2.86
C ALA A 11 -13.69 5.02 4.09
N GLU A 12 -13.47 4.02 4.95
CA GLU A 12 -12.59 4.15 6.11
C GLU A 12 -11.13 4.41 5.71
N ALA A 13 -10.61 3.71 4.70
CA ALA A 13 -9.23 3.91 4.24
C ALA A 13 -9.04 5.31 3.62
N MET A 14 -10.03 5.81 2.87
CA MET A 14 -10.02 7.18 2.35
C MET A 14 -10.13 8.22 3.47
N ALA A 15 -11.03 8.02 4.44
CA ALA A 15 -11.20 8.92 5.58
C ALA A 15 -9.95 8.96 6.49
N ALA A 16 -9.19 7.86 6.55
CA ALA A 16 -7.92 7.76 7.25
C ALA A 16 -6.72 8.30 6.43
N ASP A 17 -6.97 8.93 5.28
CA ASP A 17 -5.98 9.54 4.38
C ASP A 17 -4.90 8.58 3.86
N TRP A 18 -5.22 7.28 3.72
CA TRP A 18 -4.22 6.29 3.25
C TRP A 18 -3.71 6.54 1.83
N TYR A 19 -4.49 7.26 1.03
CA TYR A 19 -4.22 7.51 -0.38
C TYR A 19 -3.95 8.99 -0.69
N GLY A 20 -4.02 9.87 0.30
CA GLY A 20 -4.09 11.31 0.06
C GLY A 20 -5.37 11.72 -0.68
N PRO A 21 -5.37 12.90 -1.33
CA PRO A 21 -6.49 13.37 -2.15
C PRO A 21 -6.81 12.42 -3.30
N VAL A 22 -7.97 11.76 -3.21
CA VAL A 22 -8.47 10.86 -4.26
C VAL A 22 -9.23 11.67 -5.31
N ARG A 23 -8.76 11.63 -6.56
CA ARG A 23 -9.44 12.31 -7.67
C ARG A 23 -10.75 11.63 -8.05
N GLU A 24 -11.64 12.37 -8.68
CA GLU A 24 -12.88 11.85 -9.25
C GLU A 24 -12.61 10.65 -10.17
N GLY A 25 -13.47 9.63 -10.10
CA GLY A 25 -13.32 8.38 -10.86
C GLY A 25 -12.27 7.40 -10.32
N VAL A 26 -11.34 7.81 -9.45
CA VAL A 26 -10.32 6.91 -8.87
C VAL A 26 -10.88 6.07 -7.73
N ALA A 27 -11.82 6.62 -6.95
CA ALA A 27 -12.41 5.92 -5.82
C ALA A 27 -13.01 4.56 -6.22
N ALA A 28 -13.56 4.44 -7.43
CA ALA A 28 -14.10 3.19 -7.97
C ALA A 28 -13.07 2.06 -8.14
N ARG A 29 -11.77 2.40 -8.22
CA ARG A 29 -10.67 1.46 -8.39
C ARG A 29 -10.13 0.91 -7.06
N ILE A 30 -10.46 1.56 -5.95
CA ILE A 30 -10.13 1.07 -4.61
C ILE A 30 -11.12 -0.05 -4.30
N GLY A 31 -10.64 -1.21 -3.85
CA GLY A 31 -11.52 -2.31 -3.49
C GLY A 31 -12.51 -1.92 -2.37
N ASP A 32 -13.63 -2.63 -2.27
CA ASP A 32 -14.59 -2.39 -1.18
C ASP A 32 -14.00 -2.70 0.19
N VAL A 33 -13.05 -3.63 0.22
CA VAL A 33 -12.23 -3.99 1.37
C VAL A 33 -10.76 -3.85 1.00
N VAL A 34 -10.00 -3.19 1.86
CA VAL A 34 -8.54 -3.04 1.75
C VAL A 34 -7.90 -3.80 2.91
N VAL A 35 -6.89 -4.61 2.58
CA VAL A 35 -6.08 -5.35 3.56
C VAL A 35 -4.63 -4.89 3.41
N ALA A 36 -4.12 -4.14 4.39
CA ALA A 36 -2.74 -3.66 4.44
C ALA A 36 -1.99 -4.39 5.57
N THR A 37 -0.90 -5.08 5.25
CA THR A 37 -0.15 -5.93 6.20
C THR A 37 0.57 -5.10 7.28
N ARG A 38 0.65 -5.59 8.52
CA ARG A 38 1.33 -4.92 9.65
C ARG A 38 2.51 -5.73 10.20
N ALA A 39 2.81 -6.86 9.57
CA ALA A 39 3.88 -7.77 9.92
C ALA A 39 4.60 -8.20 8.63
N LEU A 40 5.75 -8.87 8.78
CA LEU A 40 6.52 -9.44 7.67
C LEU A 40 5.82 -10.64 7.03
N ILE A 41 4.67 -10.38 6.40
CA ILE A 41 3.80 -11.35 5.76
C ILE A 41 3.27 -10.78 4.45
N ALA A 42 2.92 -11.67 3.52
CA ALA A 42 2.21 -11.34 2.30
C ALA A 42 0.96 -12.23 2.18
N TYR A 43 -0.15 -11.64 1.76
CA TYR A 43 -1.37 -12.39 1.45
C TYR A 43 -1.38 -12.73 -0.04
N TYR A 44 -1.66 -14.00 -0.35
CA TYR A 44 -1.79 -14.46 -1.72
C TYR A 44 -3.17 -15.08 -1.92
N ASP A 45 -3.77 -14.80 -3.07
CA ASP A 45 -4.90 -15.58 -3.54
C ASP A 45 -4.44 -16.98 -3.93
N GLY A 46 -5.15 -18.00 -3.47
CA GLY A 46 -4.89 -19.41 -3.80
C GLY A 46 -5.53 -19.87 -5.09
N ARG A 47 -6.51 -19.13 -5.61
CA ARG A 47 -7.36 -19.52 -6.74
C ARG A 47 -6.68 -19.46 -8.11
N PRO A 48 -5.79 -18.49 -8.42
CA PRO A 48 -5.13 -18.43 -9.71
C PRO A 48 -4.29 -19.68 -9.98
N ARG A 49 -4.30 -20.16 -11.24
CA ARG A 49 -3.46 -21.29 -11.66
C ARG A 49 -1.98 -20.94 -11.65
N ASP A 50 -1.65 -19.71 -12.03
CA ASP A 50 -0.28 -19.19 -11.93
C ASP A 50 -0.06 -18.60 -10.53
N GLN A 51 0.86 -19.22 -9.80
CA GLN A 51 1.26 -18.81 -8.46
C GLN A 51 2.64 -18.13 -8.44
N GLY A 52 3.08 -17.59 -9.59
CA GLY A 52 4.41 -17.02 -9.76
C GLY A 52 4.79 -15.93 -8.78
N ALA A 53 3.83 -15.12 -8.34
CA ALA A 53 4.04 -14.07 -7.33
C ALA A 53 4.60 -14.63 -6.00
N ARG A 54 4.30 -15.89 -5.65
CA ARG A 54 4.79 -16.53 -4.41
C ARG A 54 6.29 -16.82 -4.41
N ARG A 55 6.95 -16.73 -5.57
CA ARG A 55 8.40 -16.94 -5.70
C ARG A 55 9.21 -15.66 -5.45
N MET A 56 8.55 -14.52 -5.30
CA MET A 56 9.23 -13.26 -5.00
C MET A 56 9.87 -13.31 -3.61
N VAL A 57 11.10 -12.83 -3.52
CA VAL A 57 11.87 -12.80 -2.26
C VAL A 57 11.42 -11.66 -1.35
N GLY A 58 10.92 -10.56 -1.92
CA GLY A 58 10.46 -9.39 -1.17
C GLY A 58 9.17 -8.83 -1.74
N GLN A 59 8.36 -8.23 -0.87
CA GLN A 59 7.12 -7.53 -1.18
C GLN A 59 7.12 -6.19 -0.47
N HIS A 60 6.36 -5.24 -1.02
CA HIS A 60 6.04 -3.98 -0.37
C HIS A 60 4.60 -3.57 -0.75
N GLY A 61 4.09 -2.52 -0.12
CA GLY A 61 2.80 -1.92 -0.44
C GLY A 61 1.93 -1.59 0.77
N SER A 62 2.46 -1.78 1.99
CA SER A 62 1.75 -1.40 3.20
C SER A 62 2.12 0.00 3.71
N SER A 63 1.85 0.27 4.98
CA SER A 63 1.88 1.60 5.58
C SER A 63 2.94 1.88 6.62
N SER A 64 3.87 0.97 6.85
CA SER A 64 4.99 1.23 7.76
C SER A 64 6.07 2.08 7.10
N ASP A 65 6.99 2.61 7.92
CA ASP A 65 8.11 3.40 7.44
C ASP A 65 9.08 2.56 6.60
N GLU A 66 9.29 1.29 6.96
CA GLU A 66 10.12 0.35 6.20
C GLU A 66 9.61 0.12 4.78
N GLU A 67 8.29 0.27 4.57
CA GLU A 67 7.62 0.06 3.29
C GLU A 67 7.61 1.33 2.40
N ARG A 68 7.79 2.52 2.99
CA ARG A 68 7.52 3.81 2.32
C ARG A 68 8.69 4.78 2.28
N LEU A 69 9.70 4.60 3.13
CA LEU A 69 10.86 5.49 3.14
C LEU A 69 11.69 5.30 1.86
N VAL A 70 11.64 6.31 0.99
CA VAL A 70 12.47 6.39 -0.22
C VAL A 70 13.44 7.57 -0.07
N PRO A 71 14.77 7.35 -0.13
CA PRO A 71 15.74 8.44 0.00
C PRO A 71 15.60 9.49 -1.11
N LEU A 72 15.58 10.77 -0.73
CA LEU A 72 15.64 11.90 -1.66
C LEU A 72 17.04 12.53 -1.63
N ILE A 73 17.85 12.25 -2.65
CA ILE A 73 19.17 12.87 -2.82
C ILE A 73 19.02 14.10 -3.72
N ARG A 74 19.31 15.29 -3.19
CA ARG A 74 19.24 16.55 -3.95
C ARG A 74 20.59 16.84 -4.61
N ALA A 75 20.64 16.92 -5.94
CA ALA A 75 21.87 17.14 -6.71
C ALA A 75 21.94 18.50 -7.45
N GLY A 76 21.07 19.46 -7.11
CA GLY A 76 21.04 20.79 -7.72
C GLY A 76 20.90 21.91 -6.68
N ALA A 77 21.40 23.11 -7.02
CA ALA A 77 21.25 24.31 -6.20
C ALA A 77 19.76 24.67 -6.07
N PHE A 78 19.15 24.28 -4.96
CA PHE A 78 17.77 24.63 -4.66
C PHE A 78 17.69 26.14 -4.38
N ALA A 79 17.19 26.91 -5.34
CA ALA A 79 16.73 28.27 -5.11
C ALA A 79 15.23 28.22 -4.75
N ARG A 80 14.88 28.74 -3.57
CA ARG A 80 13.48 29.05 -3.25
C ARG A 80 13.08 30.25 -4.11
N GLY A 81 12.18 30.04 -5.07
CA GLY A 81 11.30 31.10 -5.54
C GLY A 81 10.23 31.37 -4.50
#